data_AF-A0A8W8NQ31-F1
#
_entry.id   AF-A0A8W8NQ31-F1
#
_cell.length_a   1.000
_cell.length_b   1.000
_cell.length_c   1.000
_cell.angle_alpha   90.00
_cell.angle_beta   90.00
_cell.angle_gamma   90.00
#
_symmetry.space_group_name_H-M   'P 1'
#
loop_
_entity.id
_entity.type
_entity.pdbx_description
1 polymer ?
#
loop_
_entity_poly.entity_id
_entity_poly.type
_entity_poly.pdbx_seq_one_letter_code
_entity_poly.pdbx_strand_id
1 'polypeptide(L)'
;RYWPFMDSDCHKNFRLTVCGTFLPKCSTGSTATVLPCRETCFSAKRGCSQKLKQGGTKWPNRQLKCNRFRRKRQGSCLKAVPNHMAPAPLRYAYCEQNTFSACANLSLQIRTLPNMFLQSDERIIQLEMNQYEALLQSRCHDNLAFLLCGVFAPFCPNDQQPFVLPCRETCEEVEMACAEEFQRLYRGLPWPAKLQCHRYPSGSSQQACATPNDAAIA
;
A
#
# COMPACT_ATOMS: atom_id res chain seq x y z
N ARG A 1 -7.14 1.03 11.07
CA ARG A 1 -6.67 0.06 12.09
C ARG A 1 -6.17 -1.27 11.51
N TYR A 2 -6.85 -1.89 10.52
CA TYR A 2 -6.39 -3.19 9.99
C TYR A 2 -5.42 -3.11 8.80
N TRP A 3 -5.23 -1.89 8.27
CA TRP A 3 -4.38 -1.60 7.13
C TRP A 3 -2.93 -2.11 7.30
N PRO A 4 -2.23 -1.87 8.43
CA PRO A 4 -0.88 -2.43 8.64
C PRO A 4 -0.82 -3.97 8.58
N PHE A 5 -1.92 -4.65 8.91
CA PHE A 5 -1.99 -6.12 8.88
C PHE A 5 -2.36 -6.67 7.51
N MET A 6 -3.01 -5.86 6.66
CA MET A 6 -3.23 -6.20 5.25
C MET A 6 -1.93 -6.16 4.46
N ASP A 7 -0.97 -5.31 4.86
CA ASP A 7 0.32 -5.16 4.18
C ASP A 7 1.43 -6.03 4.77
N SER A 8 1.32 -6.48 6.02
CA SER A 8 2.26 -7.44 6.62
C SER A 8 2.10 -8.89 6.11
N ASP A 9 1.22 -9.08 5.12
CA ASP A 9 0.78 -10.35 4.51
C ASP A 9 0.70 -11.51 5.52
N CYS A 10 0.11 -11.25 6.68
CA CYS A 10 0.06 -12.20 7.80
C CYS A 10 -0.62 -13.53 7.42
N HIS A 11 -1.53 -13.48 6.44
CA HIS A 11 -2.21 -14.63 5.88
C HIS A 11 -2.89 -14.22 4.56
N LYS A 12 -2.72 -14.99 3.49
CA LYS A 12 -3.29 -14.70 2.15
C LYS A 12 -4.78 -14.36 2.09
N ASN A 13 -5.59 -14.96 2.97
CA ASN A 13 -7.03 -14.69 3.05
C ASN A 13 -7.39 -13.44 3.86
N PHE A 14 -6.44 -12.79 4.55
CA PHE A 14 -6.72 -11.67 5.44
C PHE A 14 -7.22 -10.45 4.67
N ARG A 15 -6.49 -10.01 3.64
CA ARG A 15 -6.91 -8.91 2.76
C ARG A 15 -8.26 -9.20 2.10
N LEU A 16 -8.45 -10.40 1.53
CA LEU A 16 -9.73 -10.82 0.97
C LEU A 16 -10.88 -10.73 1.99
N THR A 17 -10.65 -11.19 3.22
CA THR A 17 -11.67 -11.19 4.27
C THR A 17 -12.03 -9.77 4.71
N VAL A 18 -11.03 -8.91 4.95
CA VAL A 18 -11.26 -7.53 5.37
C VAL A 18 -11.91 -6.74 4.23
N CYS A 19 -11.28 -6.70 3.05
CA CYS A 19 -11.82 -5.98 1.89
C CYS A 19 -13.20 -6.50 1.49
N GLY A 20 -13.41 -7.80 1.38
CA GLY A 20 -14.72 -8.36 1.03
C GLY A 20 -15.81 -8.10 2.06
N THR A 21 -15.46 -7.77 3.31
CA THR A 21 -16.44 -7.40 4.36
C THR A 21 -16.82 -5.93 4.30
N PHE A 22 -15.85 -5.04 4.04
CA PHE A 22 -16.05 -3.59 4.02
C PHE A 22 -16.42 -3.04 2.63
N LEU A 23 -15.98 -3.73 1.57
CA LEU A 23 -16.17 -3.41 0.16
C LEU A 23 -16.65 -4.67 -0.56
N PRO A 24 -17.86 -5.18 -0.23
CA PRO A 24 -18.32 -6.44 -0.78
C PRO A 24 -18.66 -6.29 -2.26
N LYS A 25 -18.35 -7.32 -3.04
CA LYS A 25 -18.71 -7.38 -4.46
C LYS A 25 -20.23 -7.53 -4.61
N CYS A 26 -20.85 -6.85 -5.58
CA CYS A 26 -22.25 -7.10 -5.94
C CYS A 26 -22.40 -8.36 -6.81
N SER A 27 -23.48 -9.10 -6.64
CA SER A 27 -23.84 -10.18 -7.56
C SER A 27 -24.45 -9.58 -8.84
N THR A 28 -24.03 -10.05 -10.02
CA THR A 28 -24.62 -9.63 -11.30
C THR A 28 -26.12 -9.92 -11.30
N GLY A 29 -26.94 -8.91 -11.56
CA GLY A 29 -28.40 -9.02 -11.59
C GLY A 29 -29.10 -9.04 -10.22
N SER A 30 -28.41 -8.74 -9.12
CA SER A 30 -29.01 -8.67 -7.79
C SER A 30 -28.42 -7.52 -6.95
N THR A 31 -29.23 -6.96 -6.06
CA THR A 31 -28.78 -6.03 -5.01
C THR A 31 -28.02 -6.73 -3.88
N ALA A 32 -27.97 -8.07 -3.89
CA ALA A 32 -27.28 -8.85 -2.88
C ALA A 32 -25.75 -8.75 -3.03
N THR A 33 -25.11 -8.42 -1.91
CA THR A 33 -23.66 -8.37 -1.79
C THR A 33 -23.07 -9.76 -1.48
N VAL A 34 -21.91 -10.04 -2.06
CA VAL A 34 -21.17 -11.29 -1.90
C VAL A 34 -20.09 -11.09 -0.84
N LEU A 35 -20.40 -11.55 0.38
CA LEU A 35 -19.48 -11.51 1.52
C LEU A 35 -18.51 -12.70 1.53
N PRO A 36 -17.40 -12.64 2.29
CA PRO A 36 -16.52 -13.78 2.51
C PRO A 36 -17.24 -14.98 3.11
N CYS A 37 -16.83 -16.20 2.73
CA CYS A 37 -17.33 -17.40 3.39
C CYS A 37 -16.83 -17.48 4.85
N ARG A 38 -17.60 -18.13 5.71
CA ARG A 38 -17.25 -18.39 7.13
C ARG A 38 -15.87 -19.03 7.26
N GLU A 39 -15.59 -20.03 6.43
CA GLU A 39 -14.34 -20.77 6.39
C GLU A 39 -13.17 -19.87 5.98
N THR A 40 -13.37 -18.99 4.99
CA THR A 40 -12.39 -17.99 4.54
C THR A 40 -12.01 -17.05 5.69
N CYS A 41 -13.00 -16.55 6.44
CA CYS A 41 -12.76 -15.70 7.60
C CYS A 41 -12.01 -16.41 8.72
N PHE A 42 -12.38 -17.65 9.06
CA PHE A 42 -11.69 -18.39 10.12
C PHE A 42 -10.24 -18.70 9.76
N SER A 43 -9.97 -19.01 8.50
CA SER A 43 -8.61 -19.18 7.98
C SER A 43 -7.80 -17.90 8.14
N ALA A 44 -8.32 -16.75 7.70
CA ALA A 44 -7.69 -15.44 7.89
C ALA A 44 -7.44 -15.11 9.37
N LYS A 45 -8.45 -15.34 10.23
CA LYS A 45 -8.34 -15.11 11.67
C LYS A 45 -7.23 -15.94 12.28
N ARG A 46 -7.17 -17.23 11.97
CA ARG A 46 -6.16 -18.13 12.54
C ARG A 46 -4.75 -17.71 12.15
N GLY A 47 -4.52 -17.44 10.87
CA GLY A 47 -3.19 -17.04 10.39
C GLY A 47 -2.74 -15.67 10.89
N CYS A 48 -3.66 -14.71 11.00
CA CYS A 48 -3.28 -13.34 11.35
C CYS A 48 -3.34 -13.02 12.86
N SER A 49 -3.96 -13.87 13.69
CA SER A 49 -4.22 -13.56 15.10
C SER A 49 -2.96 -13.26 15.91
N GLN A 50 -1.85 -13.94 15.65
CA GLN A 50 -0.60 -13.72 16.36
C GLN A 50 0.02 -12.36 16.01
N LYS A 51 0.19 -12.06 14.71
CA LYS A 51 0.71 -10.75 14.26
C LYS A 51 -0.18 -9.60 14.73
N LEU A 52 -1.51 -9.76 14.69
CA LEU A 52 -2.45 -8.78 15.24
C LEU A 52 -2.19 -8.50 16.73
N LYS A 53 -2.05 -9.55 17.54
CA LYS A 53 -1.74 -9.41 18.98
C LYS A 53 -0.40 -8.75 19.22
N GLN A 54 0.64 -9.10 18.45
CA GLN A 54 1.97 -8.48 18.54
C GLN A 54 1.90 -6.98 18.24
N GLY A 55 1.11 -6.57 17.24
CA GLY A 55 0.84 -5.17 16.93
C GLY A 55 -0.26 -4.53 17.80
N GLY A 56 -0.49 -5.03 19.02
CA GLY A 56 -1.44 -4.45 19.99
C GLY A 56 -2.91 -4.46 19.55
N THR A 57 -3.27 -5.17 18.49
CA THR A 57 -4.60 -5.13 17.88
C THR A 57 -5.34 -6.45 18.08
N LYS A 58 -6.55 -6.41 18.64
CA LYS A 58 -7.41 -7.60 18.75
C LYS A 58 -8.25 -7.81 17.49
N TRP A 59 -8.58 -9.06 17.19
CA TRP A 59 -9.46 -9.38 16.07
C TRP A 59 -10.84 -8.70 16.24
N PRO A 60 -11.36 -7.99 15.23
CA PRO A 60 -12.64 -7.30 15.27
C PRO A 60 -13.83 -8.25 15.50
N ASN A 61 -14.57 -8.02 16.59
CA ASN A 61 -15.68 -8.89 16.99
C ASN A 61 -17.07 -8.45 16.51
N ARG A 62 -17.21 -7.30 15.82
CA ARG A 62 -18.50 -6.84 15.24
C ARG A 62 -18.69 -7.26 13.78
N GLN A 63 -18.00 -6.60 12.84
CA GLN A 63 -18.17 -6.83 11.39
C GLN A 63 -17.45 -8.09 10.90
N LEU A 64 -16.33 -8.45 11.54
CA LEU A 64 -15.49 -9.60 11.18
C LEU A 64 -15.70 -10.81 12.10
N LYS A 65 -16.89 -10.94 12.70
CA LYS A 65 -17.27 -12.15 13.45
C LYS A 65 -17.59 -13.25 12.45
N CYS A 66 -16.65 -14.17 12.22
CA CYS A 66 -16.74 -15.18 11.16
C CYS A 66 -18.05 -15.99 11.16
N ASN A 67 -18.67 -16.22 12.32
CA ASN A 67 -19.98 -16.90 12.40
C ASN A 67 -21.13 -16.16 11.72
N ARG A 68 -21.02 -14.84 11.48
CA ARG A 68 -22.01 -14.05 10.72
C ARG A 68 -21.98 -14.35 9.23
N PHE A 69 -20.89 -14.90 8.73
CA PHE A 69 -20.76 -15.24 7.32
C PHE A 69 -21.43 -16.58 7.02
N ARG A 70 -21.93 -16.71 5.79
CA ARG A 70 -22.50 -17.95 5.25
C ARG A 70 -21.41 -19.00 5.13
N ARG A 71 -21.76 -20.27 5.32
CA ARG A 71 -20.85 -21.38 5.02
C ARG A 71 -20.68 -21.51 3.51
N LYS A 72 -19.51 -21.98 3.08
CA LYS A 72 -19.18 -22.22 1.66
C LYS A 72 -20.22 -23.09 0.92
N ARG A 73 -20.90 -23.98 1.65
CA ARG A 73 -21.94 -24.89 1.12
C ARG A 73 -23.37 -24.31 1.07
N GLN A 74 -23.59 -23.12 1.63
CA GLN A 74 -24.93 -22.54 1.84
C GLN A 74 -25.28 -21.43 0.84
N GLY A 75 -24.46 -21.23 -0.20
CA GLY A 75 -24.71 -20.23 -1.24
C GLY A 75 -23.43 -19.57 -1.75
N SER A 76 -23.61 -18.51 -2.54
CA SER A 76 -22.51 -17.73 -3.10
C SER A 76 -21.82 -16.89 -2.01
N CYS A 77 -20.51 -17.04 -1.88
CA CYS A 77 -19.64 -16.27 -0.98
C CYS A 77 -18.19 -16.29 -1.49
N LEU A 78 -17.36 -15.34 -1.04
CA LEU A 78 -15.95 -15.27 -1.44
C LEU A 78 -15.15 -16.40 -0.76
N LYS A 79 -14.72 -17.36 -1.58
CA LYS A 79 -13.92 -18.52 -1.16
C LYS A 79 -12.46 -18.10 -0.94
N ALA A 80 -11.72 -18.91 -0.18
CA ALA A 80 -10.29 -18.71 0.06
C ALA A 80 -9.51 -18.57 -1.25
N VAL A 81 -8.47 -17.72 -1.23
CA VAL A 81 -7.51 -17.58 -2.32
C VAL A 81 -6.80 -18.95 -2.49
N PRO A 82 -6.88 -19.58 -3.68
CA PRO A 82 -6.16 -20.81 -3.99
C PRO A 82 -4.67 -20.64 -3.77
N ASN A 83 -3.98 -21.70 -3.32
CA ASN A 83 -2.52 -21.69 -3.16
C ASN A 83 -1.76 -21.39 -4.46
N HIS A 84 -2.40 -21.63 -5.61
CA HIS A 84 -1.82 -21.44 -6.95
C HIS A 84 -2.29 -20.17 -7.65
N MET A 85 -3.15 -19.35 -7.03
CA MET A 85 -3.33 -17.98 -7.50
C MET A 85 -2.10 -17.21 -7.03
N ALA A 86 -1.04 -17.26 -7.83
CA ALA A 86 -0.12 -16.14 -7.92
C ALA A 86 -0.99 -14.86 -8.03
N PRO A 87 -0.62 -13.75 -7.37
CA PRO A 87 -1.28 -12.48 -7.66
C PRO A 87 -1.36 -12.38 -9.17
N ALA A 88 -2.56 -12.14 -9.73
CA ALA A 88 -2.70 -11.89 -11.16
C ALA A 88 -1.55 -10.93 -11.49
N PRO A 89 -0.61 -11.30 -12.38
CA PRO A 89 0.59 -10.53 -12.55
C PRO A 89 0.11 -9.12 -12.81
N LEU A 90 0.39 -8.22 -11.86
CA LEU A 90 0.19 -6.81 -12.09
C LEU A 90 1.06 -6.60 -13.31
N ARG A 91 0.42 -6.40 -14.46
CA ARG A 91 1.12 -5.98 -15.67
C ARG A 91 1.50 -4.54 -15.37
N TYR A 92 2.52 -4.38 -14.54
CA TYR A 92 3.22 -3.12 -14.41
C TYR A 92 3.54 -2.73 -15.85
N ALA A 93 3.04 -1.57 -16.24
CA ALA A 93 3.31 -1.02 -17.55
C ALA A 93 4.83 -0.96 -17.73
N TYR A 94 5.26 -1.02 -18.98
CA TYR A 94 6.64 -0.72 -19.35
C TYR A 94 7.11 0.55 -18.63
N CYS A 95 8.38 0.58 -18.25
CA CYS A 95 8.94 1.72 -17.55
C CYS A 95 8.85 2.96 -18.44
N GLU A 96 8.52 4.09 -17.83
CA GLU A 96 8.22 5.32 -18.56
C GLU A 96 8.73 6.55 -17.82
N GLN A 97 8.82 7.67 -18.53
CA GLN A 97 9.27 8.93 -17.98
C GLN A 97 8.32 9.44 -16.89
N ASN A 98 8.90 9.94 -15.80
CA ASN A 98 8.15 10.53 -14.71
C ASN A 98 7.76 11.98 -15.05
N THR A 99 6.48 12.17 -15.33
CA THR A 99 5.87 13.44 -15.72
C THR A 99 5.34 14.26 -14.53
N PHE A 100 5.40 13.74 -13.29
CA PHE A 100 4.91 14.45 -12.11
C PHE A 100 5.86 15.62 -11.77
N SER A 101 5.31 16.84 -11.65
CA SER A 101 6.11 18.07 -11.45
C SER A 101 7.01 18.03 -10.23
N ALA A 102 6.55 17.42 -9.13
CA ALA A 102 7.33 17.24 -7.90
C ALA A 102 8.58 16.35 -8.09
N CYS A 103 8.64 15.56 -9.18
CA CYS A 103 9.70 14.59 -9.45
C CYS A 103 10.72 15.06 -10.50
N ALA A 104 10.52 16.22 -11.12
CA ALA A 104 11.31 16.67 -12.27
C ALA A 104 12.82 16.83 -11.98
N ASN A 105 13.19 17.11 -10.72
CA ASN A 105 14.58 17.37 -10.32
C ASN A 105 15.27 16.16 -9.66
N LEU A 106 14.68 14.97 -9.76
CA LEU A 106 15.28 13.75 -9.20
C LEU A 106 16.24 13.09 -10.20
N SER A 107 17.25 12.38 -9.68
CA SER A 107 18.14 11.53 -10.47
C SER A 107 17.40 10.36 -11.12
N LEU A 108 16.43 9.78 -10.40
CA LEU A 108 15.57 8.71 -10.87
C LEU A 108 14.33 9.26 -11.57
N GLN A 109 14.41 9.38 -12.90
CA GLN A 109 13.34 9.95 -13.73
C GLN A 109 12.44 8.90 -14.38
N ILE A 110 12.77 7.61 -14.25
CA ILE A 110 11.95 6.52 -14.82
C ILE A 110 11.08 5.91 -13.72
N ARG A 111 9.79 5.76 -14.01
CA ARG A 111 8.78 5.19 -13.12
C ARG A 111 8.03 4.03 -13.76
N THR A 112 7.21 3.35 -12.96
CA THR A 112 6.19 2.43 -13.45
C THR A 112 4.87 2.60 -12.70
N LEU A 113 3.77 2.20 -13.34
CA LEU A 113 2.44 2.09 -12.73
C LEU A 113 1.87 0.68 -13.01
N PRO A 114 0.98 0.16 -12.16
CA PRO A 114 0.38 0.83 -11.01
C PRO A 114 1.35 0.98 -9.83
N ASN A 115 1.15 2.00 -8.99
CA ASN A 115 1.94 2.14 -7.77
C ASN A 115 1.57 1.06 -6.73
N MET A 116 2.25 1.04 -5.58
CA MET A 116 2.03 0.03 -4.52
C MET A 116 0.60 0.03 -3.92
N PHE A 117 -0.20 1.06 -4.23
CA PHE A 117 -1.62 1.16 -3.85
C PHE A 117 -2.58 0.78 -4.98
N LEU A 118 -2.07 0.20 -6.07
CA LEU A 118 -2.81 -0.22 -7.26
C LEU A 118 -3.44 0.95 -8.03
N GLN A 119 -2.91 2.16 -7.86
CA GLN A 119 -3.34 3.31 -8.64
C GLN A 119 -2.57 3.34 -9.95
N SER A 120 -3.29 3.44 -11.08
CA SER A 120 -2.71 3.58 -12.42
C SER A 120 -3.18 4.84 -13.16
N ASP A 121 -4.21 5.54 -12.68
CA ASP A 121 -4.67 6.80 -13.27
C ASP A 121 -3.80 7.94 -12.73
N GLU A 122 -2.95 8.49 -13.59
CA GLU A 122 -2.05 9.61 -13.26
C GLU A 122 -2.79 10.83 -12.73
N ARG A 123 -4.02 11.11 -13.17
CA ARG A 123 -4.78 12.26 -12.66
C ARG A 123 -5.16 12.06 -11.21
N ILE A 124 -5.53 10.84 -10.83
CA ILE A 124 -5.83 10.48 -9.44
C ILE A 124 -4.57 10.57 -8.59
N ILE A 125 -3.44 10.11 -9.12
CA ILE A 125 -2.15 10.18 -8.43
C ILE A 125 -1.72 11.64 -8.25
N GLN A 126 -1.83 12.47 -9.29
CA GLN A 126 -1.50 13.90 -9.23
C GLN A 126 -2.37 14.63 -8.20
N LEU A 127 -3.69 14.39 -8.18
CA LEU A 127 -4.59 14.98 -7.17
C LEU A 127 -4.19 14.60 -5.74
N GLU A 128 -3.66 13.40 -5.54
CA GLU A 128 -3.17 12.96 -4.24
C GLU A 128 -1.81 13.59 -3.90
N MET A 129 -0.89 13.66 -4.86
CA MET A 129 0.40 14.33 -4.69
C MET A 129 0.24 15.83 -4.40
N ASN A 130 -0.73 16.50 -5.02
CA ASN A 130 -1.04 17.92 -4.77
C ASN A 130 -1.42 18.20 -3.31
N GLN A 131 -1.93 17.20 -2.58
CA GLN A 131 -2.22 17.35 -1.15
C GLN A 131 -0.96 17.52 -0.30
N TYR A 132 0.23 17.25 -0.86
CA TYR A 132 1.52 17.42 -0.19
C TYR A 132 2.27 18.68 -0.64
N GLU A 133 1.71 19.48 -1.54
CA GLU A 133 2.39 20.65 -2.12
C GLU A 133 2.83 21.65 -1.04
N ALA A 134 1.97 21.94 -0.06
CA ALA A 134 2.33 22.83 1.05
C ALA A 134 3.48 22.27 1.91
N LEU A 135 3.59 20.94 2.05
CA LEU A 135 4.70 20.29 2.77
C LEU A 135 6.00 20.31 1.95
N LEU A 136 5.90 20.14 0.63
CA LEU A 136 7.05 20.32 -0.27
C LEU A 136 7.58 21.75 -0.23
N GLN A 137 6.68 22.74 -0.19
CA GLN A 137 7.03 24.15 -0.10
C GLN A 137 7.67 24.54 1.24
N SER A 138 7.32 23.85 2.34
CA SER A 138 7.95 24.12 3.64
C SER A 138 9.41 23.65 3.73
N ARG A 139 9.85 22.78 2.80
CA ARG A 139 11.22 22.26 2.72
C ARG A 139 11.70 21.66 4.05
N CYS A 140 10.82 20.95 4.76
CA CYS A 140 11.16 20.29 6.02
C CYS A 140 12.29 19.25 5.87
N HIS A 141 12.46 18.67 4.68
CA HIS A 141 13.55 17.75 4.36
C HIS A 141 13.82 17.68 2.85
N ASP A 142 15.09 17.58 2.45
CA ASP A 142 15.50 17.56 1.02
C ASP A 142 14.97 16.31 0.28
N ASN A 143 14.87 15.19 1.00
CA ASN A 143 14.42 13.91 0.43
C ASN A 143 12.89 13.73 0.39
N LEU A 144 12.09 14.75 0.75
CA LEU A 144 10.63 14.63 0.75
C LEU A 144 10.07 14.37 -0.65
N ALA A 145 10.58 15.09 -1.67
CA ALA A 145 10.18 14.88 -3.05
C ALA A 145 10.51 13.46 -3.53
N PHE A 146 11.74 12.99 -3.22
CA PHE A 146 12.16 11.63 -3.52
C PHE A 146 11.23 10.58 -2.90
N LEU A 147 10.89 10.73 -1.61
CA LEU A 147 9.96 9.83 -0.93
C LEU A 147 8.58 9.83 -1.62
N LEU A 148 7.98 11.01 -1.84
CA LEU A 148 6.67 11.10 -2.48
C LEU A 148 6.67 10.46 -3.88
N CYS A 149 7.69 10.75 -4.69
CA CYS A 149 7.83 10.18 -6.02
C CYS A 149 7.95 8.67 -5.98
N GLY A 150 8.83 8.09 -5.17
CA GLY A 150 8.96 6.63 -5.10
C GLY A 150 7.72 5.92 -4.51
N VAL A 151 6.90 6.61 -3.74
CA VAL A 151 5.65 6.07 -3.16
C VAL A 151 4.49 6.09 -4.16
N PHE A 152 4.32 7.22 -4.86
CA PHE A 152 3.21 7.45 -5.77
C PHE A 152 3.52 7.04 -7.21
N ALA A 153 4.80 7.01 -7.57
CA ALA A 153 5.37 6.70 -8.87
C ALA A 153 6.67 5.87 -8.71
N PRO A 154 6.58 4.59 -8.31
CA PRO A 154 7.74 3.75 -8.00
C PRO A 154 8.80 3.76 -9.09
N PHE A 155 10.07 3.78 -8.66
CA PHE A 155 11.21 3.92 -9.56
C PHE A 155 11.44 2.64 -10.35
N CYS A 156 11.84 2.78 -11.62
CA CYS A 156 12.28 1.67 -12.44
C CYS A 156 13.75 1.88 -12.85
N PRO A 157 14.71 1.43 -12.02
CA PRO A 157 16.13 1.54 -12.34
C PRO A 157 16.44 0.74 -13.60
N ASN A 158 17.26 1.28 -14.50
CA ASN A 158 17.70 0.64 -15.76
C ASN A 158 16.57 0.37 -16.78
N ASP A 159 15.45 1.11 -16.71
CA ASP A 159 14.32 0.99 -17.65
C ASP A 159 13.73 -0.43 -17.73
N GLN A 160 14.01 -1.26 -16.71
CA GLN A 160 13.59 -2.66 -16.63
C GLN A 160 13.12 -3.03 -15.22
N GLN A 161 12.23 -4.00 -15.15
CA GLN A 161 11.78 -4.57 -13.88
C GLN A 161 12.89 -5.37 -13.18
N PRO A 162 12.86 -5.48 -11.84
CA PRO A 162 11.80 -5.00 -10.94
C PRO A 162 11.90 -3.51 -10.62
N PHE A 163 10.73 -2.86 -10.46
CA PHE A 163 10.69 -1.53 -9.85
C PHE A 163 11.13 -1.60 -8.38
N VAL A 164 11.59 -0.46 -7.86
CA VAL A 164 12.03 -0.32 -6.48
C VAL A 164 11.25 0.80 -5.79
N LEU A 165 11.06 0.64 -4.49
CA LEU A 165 10.48 1.64 -3.61
C LEU A 165 11.59 2.38 -2.86
N PRO A 166 11.32 3.56 -2.27
CA PRO A 166 12.26 4.20 -1.36
C PRO A 166 12.66 3.27 -0.23
N CYS A 167 13.93 3.31 0.17
CA CYS A 167 14.38 2.57 1.35
C CYS A 167 13.69 3.10 2.62
N ARG A 168 13.43 2.19 3.57
CA ARG A 168 12.79 2.51 4.86
C ARG A 168 13.56 3.59 5.60
N GLU A 169 14.87 3.53 5.57
CA GLU A 169 15.77 4.46 6.25
C GLU A 169 15.55 5.91 5.75
N THR A 170 15.46 6.10 4.43
CA THR A 170 15.12 7.41 3.82
C THR A 170 13.72 7.87 4.22
N CYS A 171 12.75 6.95 4.32
CA CYS A 171 11.42 7.30 4.80
C CYS A 171 11.46 7.78 6.26
N GLU A 172 12.19 7.07 7.13
CA GLU A 172 12.27 7.38 8.56
C GLU A 172 12.93 8.74 8.81
N GLU A 173 13.96 9.09 8.04
CA GLU A 173 14.57 10.43 8.04
C GLU A 173 13.55 11.52 7.69
N VAL A 174 12.79 11.33 6.61
CA VAL A 174 11.76 12.29 6.18
C VAL A 174 10.61 12.37 7.20
N GLU A 175 10.12 11.24 7.72
CA GLU A 175 9.07 11.23 8.75
C GLU A 175 9.53 11.98 10.00
N MET A 176 10.77 11.75 10.46
CA MET A 176 11.34 12.43 11.62
C MET A 176 11.42 13.94 11.43
N ALA A 177 11.85 14.41 10.26
CA ALA A 177 12.01 15.84 9.97
C ALA A 177 10.69 16.55 9.65
N CYS A 178 9.74 15.87 8.99
CA CYS A 178 8.54 16.50 8.42
C CYS A 178 7.25 16.25 9.22
N ALA A 179 7.20 15.31 10.17
CA ALA A 179 5.95 14.95 10.84
C ALA A 179 5.34 16.11 11.65
N GLU A 180 6.15 16.89 12.36
CA GLU A 180 5.66 18.04 13.14
C GLU A 180 5.13 19.15 12.21
N GLU A 181 5.87 19.46 11.16
CA GLU A 181 5.48 20.46 10.16
C GLU A 181 4.20 20.04 9.42
N PHE A 182 4.05 18.75 9.13
CA PHE A 182 2.80 18.20 8.60
C PHE A 182 1.64 18.42 9.58
N GLN A 183 1.80 18.07 10.86
CA GLN A 183 0.74 18.32 11.85
C GLN A 183 0.36 19.80 11.91
N ARG A 184 1.34 20.71 11.84
CA ARG A 184 1.09 22.16 11.82
C ARG A 184 0.29 22.60 10.59
N LEU A 185 0.71 22.20 9.39
CA LEU A 185 0.06 22.58 8.12
C LEU A 185 -1.34 21.98 7.97
N TYR A 186 -1.54 20.76 8.44
CA TYR A 186 -2.78 19.99 8.24
C TYR A 186 -3.63 19.88 9.52
N ARG A 187 -3.59 20.89 10.39
CA ARG A 187 -4.49 21.05 11.56
C ARG A 187 -4.50 19.85 12.51
N GLY A 188 -3.32 19.34 12.84
CA GLY A 188 -3.12 18.23 13.78
C GLY A 188 -3.42 16.86 13.20
N LEU A 189 -3.59 16.73 11.88
CA LEU A 189 -3.71 15.40 11.25
C LEU A 189 -2.44 14.58 11.46
N PRO A 190 -2.57 13.26 11.75
CA PRO A 190 -1.42 12.40 11.95
C PRO A 190 -0.68 12.15 10.64
N TRP A 191 0.59 11.71 10.74
CA TRP A 191 1.40 11.36 9.58
C TRP A 191 0.66 10.38 8.64
N PRO A 192 0.64 10.63 7.32
CA PRO A 192 -0.20 9.90 6.38
C PRO A 192 0.07 8.40 6.38
N ALA A 193 -1.00 7.60 6.35
CA ALA A 193 -0.89 6.14 6.36
C ALA A 193 -0.08 5.58 5.19
N LYS A 194 -0.11 6.25 4.02
CA LYS A 194 0.66 5.87 2.84
C LYS A 194 2.16 6.12 3.00
N LEU A 195 2.60 6.99 3.93
CA LEU A 195 3.99 7.36 4.18
C LEU A 195 4.56 6.71 5.45
N GLN A 196 3.88 5.71 6.03
CA GLN A 196 4.37 5.01 7.22
C GLN A 196 5.50 4.05 6.87
N CYS A 197 6.68 4.26 7.46
CA CYS A 197 7.92 3.67 6.95
C CYS A 197 8.04 2.14 7.06
N HIS A 198 7.28 1.51 7.97
CA HIS A 198 7.21 0.05 8.06
C HIS A 198 6.71 -0.64 6.78
N ARG A 199 6.13 0.11 5.83
CA ARG A 199 5.67 -0.37 4.52
C ARG A 199 6.79 -0.59 3.53
N TYR A 200 7.95 0.01 3.74
CA TYR A 200 9.02 0.04 2.76
C TYR A 200 10.11 -1.00 3.10
N PRO A 201 10.75 -1.55 2.05
CA PRO A 201 11.93 -2.41 2.22
C PRO A 201 13.05 -1.65 2.92
N SER A 202 13.80 -2.37 3.76
CA SER A 202 15.04 -1.85 4.36
C SER A 202 16.21 -2.17 3.43
N GLY A 203 17.21 -1.30 3.37
CA GLY A 203 18.44 -1.54 2.59
C GLY A 203 19.20 -2.80 3.02
N SER A 204 18.99 -3.30 4.24
CA SER A 204 19.58 -4.56 4.73
C SER A 204 18.75 -5.81 4.40
N SER A 205 17.65 -5.68 3.66
CA SER A 205 16.75 -6.78 3.32
C SER A 205 17.09 -7.42 1.98
N GLN A 206 16.52 -8.60 1.70
CA GLN A 206 16.67 -9.27 0.39
C GLN A 206 15.98 -8.52 -0.76
N GLN A 207 15.09 -7.56 -0.46
CA GLN A 207 14.36 -6.78 -1.45
C GLN A 207 15.08 -5.46 -1.73
N ALA A 208 15.42 -5.21 -3.00
CA ALA A 208 16.05 -3.96 -3.43
C ALA A 208 15.15 -2.74 -3.17
N CYS A 209 15.78 -1.62 -2.82
CA CYS A 209 15.15 -0.33 -2.58
C CYS A 209 16.05 0.78 -3.11
N ALA A 210 15.49 1.98 -3.33
CA ALA A 210 16.24 3.13 -3.81
C ALA A 210 16.52 4.15 -2.71
N THR A 211 17.70 4.76 -2.78
CA THR A 211 18.10 5.92 -1.97
C THR A 211 18.23 7.18 -2.85
N PRO A 212 18.18 8.39 -2.27
CA PRO A 212 18.34 9.64 -3.03
C PRO A 212 19.68 9.76 -3.77
N ASN A 213 20.71 9.05 -3.31
CA ASN A 213 22.03 9.04 -3.92
C ASN A 213 22.15 8.07 -5.09
N ASP A 214 21.13 7.24 -5.33
CA ASP A 214 21.14 6.33 -6.47
C ASP A 214 21.00 7.17 -7.74
N ALA A 215 22.04 7.14 -8.56
CA ALA A 215 21.95 7.62 -9.92
C ALA A 215 21.16 6.60 -10.75
N ALA A 216 20.33 7.07 -11.67
CA ALA A 216 19.99 6.25 -12.83
C ALA A 216 21.32 5.92 -13.52
N ILE A 217 21.82 4.70 -13.34
CA ILE A 217 22.92 4.19 -14.14
C ILE A 217 22.38 4.20 -15.58
N ALA A 218 22.92 5.12 -16.38
CA ALA A 218 22.68 5.19 -17.81
C ALA A 218 23.25 3.95 -18.51
#